data_AF-A0A9E9NRB9-F1
#
_entry.id   AF-A0A9E9NRB9-F1
#
_cell.length_a   1.000
_cell.length_b   1.000
_cell.length_c   1.000
_cell.angle_alpha   90.00
_cell.angle_beta   90.00
_cell.angle_gamma   90.00
#
_symmetry.space_group_name_H-M   'P 1'
#
loop_
_entity.id
_entity.type
_entity.pdbx_description
1 polymer ?
#
loop_
_entity_poly.entity_id
_entity_poly.type
_entity_poly.pdbx_seq_one_letter_code
_entity_poly.pdbx_strand_id
1 'polypeptide(L)'
;MKPVIALVGRPNVGKSTLFNRLTRSRAALVADYPGLTRDRHYGEGRMGDRPFLVIDTGGFEPVVKEGVLQEMAKQTKQAVAEADVVIFIVDGRQGITPHDKNITDYLRKCGRPVILAVNKAEGMKYTAVVADFYELGMGDPFVISSAHGDGVHTLLDEALKRIPCAPAGMEEELVEEQDHIRLAIVGRPNVGKSTMINALLGEERVIAFDLPGTTRDAIEIPFERDGRHYTLVDTAGLRKRGKVFQAIEKFSVVKTLQAISEANVVLLLLDARQDISEQDAHIAGFVLESGRALVVGINKWDGLPPDKRKEIKSEAERKLHFLSFAKFHYVSALKSTGIGSLMRSVDSAYAAAMAKLSTPRLTRVLEEAVAHQQPPRRQGSIRPKLRYAHQGGQNPPIIVIHGNSLENIGDDYKRYLEKHFRDAFSLVGTPLRIEFRSGKNPFAK
;
A
#
# COMPACT_ATOMS: atom_id res chain seq x y z
N MET A 1 -1.23 -10.77 -8.99
CA MET A 1 -1.35 -9.37 -8.53
C MET A 1 -2.36 -9.24 -7.40
N LYS A 2 -2.18 -8.26 -6.50
CA LYS A 2 -3.21 -7.98 -5.47
C LYS A 2 -4.50 -7.47 -6.13
N PRO A 3 -5.68 -8.04 -5.78
CA PRO A 3 -6.96 -7.61 -6.33
C PRO A 3 -7.30 -6.16 -5.95
N VAL A 4 -7.93 -5.43 -6.87
CA VAL A 4 -8.36 -4.04 -6.69
C VAL A 4 -9.88 -3.94 -6.65
N ILE A 5 -10.39 -3.37 -5.56
CA ILE A 5 -11.82 -3.16 -5.30
C ILE A 5 -12.12 -1.67 -5.36
N ALA A 6 -13.00 -1.23 -6.25
CA ALA A 6 -13.51 0.14 -6.26
C ALA A 6 -14.86 0.24 -5.56
N LEU A 7 -14.97 1.17 -4.60
CA LEU A 7 -16.24 1.53 -3.97
C LEU A 7 -16.88 2.67 -4.74
N VAL A 8 -18.05 2.43 -5.32
CA VAL A 8 -18.77 3.37 -6.19
C VAL A 8 -20.17 3.60 -5.64
N GLY A 9 -20.68 4.82 -5.79
CA GLY A 9 -22.04 5.16 -5.37
C GLY A 9 -22.20 6.66 -5.16
N ARG A 10 -23.45 7.12 -5.11
CA ARG A 10 -23.76 8.55 -4.90
C ARG A 10 -23.21 9.08 -3.56
N PRO A 11 -23.12 10.40 -3.35
CA PRO A 11 -22.71 10.96 -2.06
C PRO A 11 -23.54 10.41 -0.88
N ASN A 12 -22.92 10.32 0.31
CA ASN A 12 -23.57 9.97 1.58
C ASN A 12 -24.18 8.56 1.73
N VAL A 13 -23.94 7.63 0.80
CA VAL A 13 -24.35 6.21 0.93
C VAL A 13 -23.49 5.40 1.92
N GLY A 14 -22.42 6.00 2.47
CA GLY A 14 -21.52 5.34 3.44
C GLY A 14 -20.31 4.65 2.84
N LYS A 15 -19.82 5.10 1.67
CA LYS A 15 -18.60 4.59 1.01
C LYS A 15 -17.37 4.71 1.91
N SER A 16 -17.10 5.91 2.44
CA SER A 16 -15.93 6.15 3.31
C SER A 16 -16.02 5.40 4.64
N THR A 17 -17.24 5.16 5.15
CA THR A 17 -17.45 4.30 6.32
C THR A 17 -17.08 2.85 6.02
N LEU A 18 -17.48 2.33 4.85
CA LEU A 18 -17.07 0.99 4.41
C LEU A 18 -15.56 0.95 4.18
N PHE A 19 -14.99 1.92 3.46
CA PHE A 19 -13.56 2.04 3.21
C PHE A 19 -12.74 1.92 4.51
N ASN A 20 -13.05 2.75 5.52
CA ASN A 20 -12.35 2.73 6.81
C ASN A 20 -12.48 1.40 7.55
N ARG A 21 -13.60 0.70 7.37
CA ARG A 21 -13.81 -0.64 7.93
C ARG A 21 -12.96 -1.68 7.20
N LEU A 22 -12.84 -1.58 5.88
CA LEU A 22 -12.05 -2.49 5.05
C LEU A 22 -10.54 -2.33 5.29
N THR A 23 -10.07 -1.10 5.46
CA THR A 23 -8.65 -0.77 5.61
C THR A 23 -8.14 -0.82 7.06
N ARG A 24 -9.04 -1.10 8.01
CA ARG A 24 -8.86 -1.00 9.48
C ARG A 24 -8.45 0.43 9.91
N SER A 25 -9.06 0.91 10.98
CA SER A 25 -9.12 2.32 11.41
C SER A 25 -7.81 3.00 11.85
N ARG A 26 -6.61 2.49 11.49
CA ARG A 26 -5.31 3.10 11.82
C ARG A 26 -4.26 3.06 10.70
N ALA A 27 -4.56 2.51 9.52
CA ALA A 27 -3.61 2.38 8.40
C ALA A 27 -4.10 3.10 7.12
N ALA A 28 -5.05 4.02 7.26
CA ALA A 28 -5.49 4.87 6.17
C ALA A 28 -4.71 6.19 6.24
N LEU A 29 -3.45 6.22 5.80
CA LEU A 29 -2.93 7.45 5.24
C LEU A 29 -3.75 7.72 3.98
N VAL A 30 -4.64 8.70 4.09
CA VAL A 30 -5.23 9.38 2.94
C VAL A 30 -4.07 9.86 2.09
N ALA A 31 -3.80 9.16 1.00
CA ALA A 31 -2.70 9.51 0.11
C ALA A 31 -3.12 10.71 -0.75
N ASP A 32 -2.79 11.92 -0.32
CA ASP A 32 -2.95 13.13 -1.13
C ASP A 32 -1.85 13.16 -2.21
N TYR A 33 -2.15 12.62 -3.39
CA TYR A 33 -1.26 12.70 -4.54
C TYR A 33 -1.50 14.01 -5.33
N PRO A 34 -0.54 14.94 -5.43
CA PRO A 34 -0.53 15.99 -6.46
C PRO A 34 -0.71 15.41 -7.87
N GLY A 35 -1.79 15.82 -8.55
CA GLY A 35 -2.21 15.28 -9.85
C GLY A 35 -3.35 14.24 -9.77
N LEU A 36 -3.71 13.80 -8.56
CA LEU A 36 -5.05 13.34 -8.20
C LEU A 36 -5.76 14.52 -7.54
N THR A 37 -7.03 14.76 -7.88
CA THR A 37 -7.81 15.66 -7.02
C THR A 37 -8.13 14.94 -5.71
N ARG A 38 -8.32 15.79 -4.71
CA ARG A 38 -8.61 15.62 -3.27
C ARG A 38 -9.60 14.52 -2.83
N ASP A 39 -10.14 13.71 -3.74
CA ASP A 39 -11.38 12.94 -3.52
C ASP A 39 -11.22 11.41 -3.59
N ARG A 40 -9.98 10.88 -3.66
CA ARG A 40 -9.73 9.42 -3.70
C ARG A 40 -8.88 8.94 -2.55
N HIS A 41 -9.42 8.02 -1.75
CA HIS A 41 -8.67 7.34 -0.71
C HIS A 41 -8.27 5.95 -1.20
N TYR A 42 -7.00 5.62 -1.02
CA TYR A 42 -6.47 4.28 -1.29
C TYR A 42 -6.11 3.65 0.03
N GLY A 43 -6.35 2.35 0.17
CA GLY A 43 -5.91 1.63 1.33
C GLY A 43 -5.84 0.14 1.09
N GLU A 44 -5.07 -0.54 1.93
CA GLU A 44 -4.92 -1.98 1.89
C GLU A 44 -5.88 -2.63 2.89
N GLY A 45 -6.71 -3.55 2.40
CA GLY A 45 -7.58 -4.38 3.20
C GLY A 45 -7.10 -5.83 3.22
N ARG A 46 -7.56 -6.61 4.21
CA ARG A 46 -7.25 -8.04 4.30
C ARG A 46 -8.48 -8.85 4.69
N MET A 47 -8.76 -9.88 3.90
CA MET A 47 -9.86 -10.82 4.11
C MET A 47 -9.27 -12.23 4.28
N GLY A 48 -9.34 -12.81 5.47
CA GLY A 48 -8.57 -14.02 5.80
C GLY A 48 -7.07 -13.79 5.56
N ASP A 49 -6.49 -14.57 4.65
CA ASP A 49 -5.09 -14.45 4.20
C ASP A 49 -4.94 -13.75 2.83
N ARG A 50 -6.03 -13.29 2.21
CA ARG A 50 -6.01 -12.62 0.90
C ARG A 50 -5.98 -11.09 1.09
N PRO A 51 -4.85 -10.40 0.81
CA PRO A 51 -4.80 -8.94 0.80
C PRO A 51 -5.42 -8.37 -0.47
N PHE A 52 -6.00 -7.17 -0.40
CA PHE A 52 -6.60 -6.47 -1.53
C PHE A 52 -6.42 -4.95 -1.37
N LEU A 53 -6.44 -4.23 -2.50
CA LEU A 53 -6.45 -2.77 -2.52
C LEU A 53 -7.89 -2.27 -2.65
N VAL A 54 -8.25 -1.25 -1.88
CA VAL A 54 -9.55 -0.58 -1.94
C VAL A 54 -9.35 0.85 -2.40
N ILE A 55 -10.23 1.27 -3.31
CA ILE A 55 -10.31 2.64 -3.81
C ILE A 55 -11.67 3.21 -3.41
N ASP A 56 -11.68 4.24 -2.57
CA ASP A 56 -12.89 5.05 -2.36
C ASP A 56 -12.98 6.07 -3.49
N THR A 57 -13.97 5.91 -4.36
CA THR A 57 -14.29 6.94 -5.34
C THR A 57 -15.15 7.97 -4.63
N GLY A 58 -14.73 9.24 -4.61
CA GLY A 58 -15.59 10.34 -4.17
C GLY A 58 -17.00 10.22 -4.78
N GLY A 59 -18.01 10.83 -4.14
CA GLY A 59 -19.42 10.71 -4.55
C GLY A 59 -19.62 10.74 -6.07
N PHE A 60 -20.16 9.66 -6.63
CA PHE A 60 -20.42 9.55 -8.06
C PHE A 60 -21.58 10.49 -8.42
N GLU A 61 -21.29 11.55 -9.15
CA GLU A 61 -22.30 12.46 -9.72
C GLU A 61 -22.26 12.38 -11.26
N PRO A 62 -23.30 11.82 -11.92
CA PRO A 62 -23.28 11.56 -13.35
C PRO A 62 -23.60 12.76 -14.24
N VAL A 63 -24.06 13.89 -13.71
CA VAL A 63 -24.73 14.91 -14.53
C VAL A 63 -24.29 16.33 -14.17
N VAL A 64 -23.25 16.87 -14.82
CA VAL A 64 -23.14 18.33 -14.94
C VAL A 64 -22.40 18.73 -16.23
N LYS A 65 -22.96 19.73 -16.93
CA LYS A 65 -22.30 20.47 -18.01
C LYS A 65 -21.48 21.61 -17.36
N GLU A 66 -20.16 21.53 -17.48
CA GLU A 66 -19.13 22.49 -17.04
C GLU A 66 -18.72 22.50 -15.55
N GLY A 67 -17.41 22.72 -15.31
CA GLY A 67 -16.81 22.95 -13.98
C GLY A 67 -16.17 21.72 -13.31
N VAL A 68 -15.89 21.87 -12.00
CA VAL A 68 -15.22 20.91 -11.09
C VAL A 68 -15.86 19.51 -11.11
N LEU A 69 -17.16 19.44 -11.40
CA LEU A 69 -17.97 18.21 -11.40
C LEU A 69 -17.72 17.29 -12.62
N GLN A 70 -17.31 17.83 -13.77
CA GLN A 70 -16.95 17.02 -14.94
C GLN A 70 -15.65 16.23 -14.71
N GLU A 71 -14.73 16.81 -13.95
CA GLU A 71 -13.47 16.16 -13.58
C GLU A 71 -13.75 15.00 -12.59
N MET A 72 -14.67 15.16 -11.63
CA MET A 72 -15.11 14.09 -10.71
C MET A 72 -15.73 12.89 -11.44
N ALA A 73 -16.56 13.14 -12.46
CA ALA A 73 -17.13 12.08 -13.29
C ALA A 73 -16.05 11.33 -14.08
N LYS A 74 -15.09 12.04 -14.71
CA LYS A 74 -13.97 11.43 -15.44
C LYS A 74 -13.09 10.57 -14.52
N GLN A 75 -12.95 10.97 -13.27
CA GLN A 75 -12.14 10.30 -12.27
C GLN A 75 -12.75 9.00 -11.77
N THR A 76 -14.05 9.00 -11.49
CA THR A 76 -14.72 7.78 -11.04
C THR A 76 -14.71 6.71 -12.12
N LYS A 77 -14.85 7.14 -13.39
CA LYS A 77 -14.69 6.26 -14.55
C LYS A 77 -13.30 5.63 -14.62
N GLN A 78 -12.25 6.39 -14.28
CA GLN A 78 -10.88 5.87 -14.24
C GLN A 78 -10.69 4.85 -13.12
N ALA A 79 -11.23 5.10 -11.92
CA ALA A 79 -11.14 4.14 -10.82
C ALA A 79 -11.87 2.82 -11.13
N VAL A 80 -13.05 2.89 -11.78
CA VAL A 80 -13.77 1.71 -12.27
C VAL A 80 -12.97 0.97 -13.35
N ALA A 81 -12.31 1.71 -14.26
CA ALA A 81 -11.48 1.10 -15.29
C ALA A 81 -10.22 0.39 -14.72
N GLU A 82 -9.70 0.86 -13.59
CA GLU A 82 -8.51 0.31 -12.92
C GLU A 82 -8.83 -0.82 -11.92
N ALA A 83 -10.10 -0.99 -11.53
CA ALA A 83 -10.52 -1.99 -10.56
C ALA A 83 -10.80 -3.37 -11.19
N ASP A 84 -10.50 -4.44 -10.45
CA ASP A 84 -10.83 -5.81 -10.82
C ASP A 84 -12.30 -6.13 -10.53
N VAL A 85 -12.85 -5.56 -9.45
CA VAL A 85 -14.25 -5.64 -9.07
C VAL A 85 -14.76 -4.30 -8.55
N VAL A 86 -16.04 -4.00 -8.81
CA VAL A 86 -16.69 -2.79 -8.34
C VAL A 86 -17.76 -3.14 -7.32
N ILE A 87 -17.72 -2.53 -6.14
CA ILE A 87 -18.81 -2.58 -5.16
C ILE A 87 -19.63 -1.31 -5.33
N PHE A 88 -20.84 -1.46 -5.88
CA PHE A 88 -21.79 -0.37 -6.04
C PHE A 88 -22.66 -0.27 -4.79
N ILE A 89 -22.49 0.82 -4.03
CA ILE A 89 -23.12 1.04 -2.73
C ILE A 89 -24.31 1.98 -2.89
N VAL A 90 -25.47 1.53 -2.40
CA VAL A 90 -26.73 2.29 -2.34
C VAL A 90 -27.20 2.41 -0.89
N ASP A 91 -28.07 3.39 -0.60
CA ASP A 91 -28.62 3.62 0.74
C ASP A 91 -29.99 2.95 0.90
N GLY A 92 -30.06 1.90 1.72
CA GLY A 92 -31.28 1.15 1.97
C GLY A 92 -32.38 1.93 2.68
N ARG A 93 -32.07 3.04 3.37
CA ARG A 93 -33.06 3.88 4.06
C ARG A 93 -33.72 4.89 3.13
N GLN A 94 -32.96 5.35 2.12
CA GLN A 94 -33.44 6.35 1.16
C GLN A 94 -34.06 5.70 -0.09
N GLY A 95 -33.80 4.40 -0.31
CA GLY A 95 -34.27 3.69 -1.51
C GLY A 95 -33.50 4.10 -2.77
N ILE A 96 -34.03 3.70 -3.92
CA ILE A 96 -33.45 4.02 -5.24
C ILE A 96 -33.65 5.49 -5.57
N THR A 97 -32.59 6.14 -6.02
CA THR A 97 -32.64 7.49 -6.59
C THR A 97 -32.37 7.49 -8.10
N PRO A 98 -32.77 8.55 -8.85
CA PRO A 98 -32.40 8.70 -10.25
C PRO A 98 -30.89 8.71 -10.48
N HIS A 99 -30.12 9.17 -9.48
CA HIS A 99 -28.66 9.13 -9.54
C HIS A 99 -28.19 7.68 -9.62
N ASP A 100 -28.71 6.80 -8.76
CA ASP A 100 -28.34 5.37 -8.73
C ASP A 100 -28.63 4.67 -10.07
N LYS A 101 -29.72 5.03 -10.76
CA LYS A 101 -30.03 4.54 -12.11
C LYS A 101 -28.97 4.97 -13.13
N ASN A 102 -28.54 6.24 -13.11
CA ASN A 102 -27.48 6.73 -13.99
C ASN A 102 -26.12 6.05 -13.72
N ILE A 103 -25.78 5.77 -12.45
CA ILE A 103 -24.57 5.01 -12.09
C ILE A 103 -24.66 3.60 -12.64
N THR A 104 -25.83 2.96 -12.47
CA THR A 104 -26.11 1.59 -12.93
C THR A 104 -25.90 1.46 -14.43
N ASP A 105 -26.44 2.39 -15.23
CA ASP A 105 -26.27 2.39 -16.69
C ASP A 105 -24.82 2.55 -17.13
N TYR A 106 -24.03 3.32 -16.38
CA TYR A 106 -22.60 3.43 -16.62
C TYR A 106 -21.86 2.14 -16.26
N LEU A 107 -22.13 1.55 -15.09
CA LEU A 107 -21.47 0.35 -14.59
C LEU A 107 -21.79 -0.89 -15.45
N ARG A 108 -22.99 -1.00 -16.02
CA ARG A 108 -23.31 -2.06 -16.98
C ARG A 108 -22.44 -2.03 -18.23
N LYS A 109 -22.02 -0.83 -18.66
CA LYS A 109 -21.20 -0.63 -19.85
C LYS A 109 -19.71 -0.76 -19.59
N CYS A 110 -19.26 -0.82 -18.34
CA CYS A 110 -17.82 -0.82 -18.01
C CYS A 110 -17.15 -2.20 -18.19
N GLY A 111 -17.92 -3.29 -18.31
CA GLY A 111 -17.41 -4.64 -18.52
C GLY A 111 -16.68 -5.26 -17.32
N ARG A 112 -16.71 -4.60 -16.16
CA ARG A 112 -16.15 -5.13 -14.89
C ARG A 112 -17.24 -5.86 -14.09
N PRO A 113 -16.88 -6.86 -13.27
CA PRO A 113 -17.83 -7.48 -12.35
C PRO A 113 -18.26 -6.45 -11.31
N VAL A 114 -19.57 -6.24 -11.18
CA VAL A 114 -20.17 -5.30 -10.22
C VAL A 114 -20.97 -6.08 -9.18
N ILE A 115 -20.84 -5.68 -7.91
CA ILE A 115 -21.66 -6.19 -6.80
C ILE A 115 -22.48 -5.05 -6.23
N LEU A 116 -23.80 -5.22 -6.17
CA LEU A 116 -24.70 -4.28 -5.54
C LEU A 116 -24.72 -4.50 -4.02
N ALA A 117 -24.40 -3.46 -3.25
CA ALA A 117 -24.40 -3.47 -1.80
C ALA A 117 -25.37 -2.41 -1.27
N VAL A 118 -26.42 -2.85 -0.58
CA VAL A 118 -27.40 -1.98 0.08
C VAL A 118 -26.94 -1.72 1.50
N ASN A 119 -26.43 -0.52 1.73
CA ASN A 119 -25.88 -0.10 3.02
C ASN A 119 -26.95 0.57 3.92
N LYS A 120 -26.63 0.72 5.20
CA LYS A 120 -27.51 1.29 6.25
C LYS A 120 -28.75 0.46 6.56
N ALA A 121 -28.63 -0.86 6.41
CA ALA A 121 -29.73 -1.80 6.56
C ALA A 121 -30.03 -2.24 8.01
N GLU A 122 -29.38 -1.64 8.99
CA GLU A 122 -29.57 -1.96 10.41
C GLU A 122 -31.05 -1.92 10.82
N GLY A 123 -31.51 -3.02 11.43
CA GLY A 123 -32.87 -3.15 11.97
C GLY A 123 -33.99 -3.34 10.94
N MET A 124 -33.67 -3.45 9.64
CA MET A 124 -34.67 -3.59 8.58
C MET A 124 -34.89 -5.06 8.17
N LYS A 125 -36.11 -5.41 7.75
CA LYS A 125 -36.42 -6.74 7.21
C LYS A 125 -35.83 -6.89 5.81
N TYR A 126 -35.05 -7.95 5.58
CA TYR A 126 -34.35 -8.22 4.32
C TYR A 126 -35.27 -8.10 3.09
N THR A 127 -36.45 -8.71 3.13
CA THR A 127 -37.41 -8.72 2.01
C THR A 127 -37.93 -7.33 1.64
N ALA A 128 -38.11 -6.45 2.62
CA ALA A 128 -38.62 -5.09 2.38
C ALA A 128 -37.55 -4.18 1.78
N VAL A 129 -36.29 -4.35 2.18
CA VAL A 129 -35.18 -3.52 1.68
C VAL A 129 -34.82 -3.91 0.25
N VAL A 130 -34.75 -5.22 -0.03
CA VAL A 130 -34.20 -5.75 -1.28
C VAL A 130 -35.15 -5.61 -2.47
N ALA A 131 -36.46 -5.58 -2.25
CA ALA A 131 -37.47 -5.55 -3.30
C ALA A 131 -37.26 -4.41 -4.31
N ASP A 132 -37.02 -3.19 -3.81
CA ASP A 132 -36.82 -2.02 -4.66
C ASP A 132 -35.54 -2.16 -5.49
N PHE A 133 -34.45 -2.64 -4.89
CA PHE A 133 -33.13 -2.71 -5.52
C PHE A 133 -32.99 -3.74 -6.64
N TYR A 134 -33.90 -4.71 -6.74
CA TYR A 134 -33.95 -5.60 -7.92
C TYR A 134 -34.27 -4.85 -9.21
N GLU A 135 -34.95 -3.70 -9.16
CA GLU A 135 -35.24 -2.85 -10.34
C GLU A 135 -33.94 -2.41 -11.04
N LEU A 136 -32.83 -2.29 -10.31
CA LEU A 136 -31.54 -1.94 -10.88
C LEU A 136 -30.95 -3.05 -11.74
N GLY A 137 -31.47 -4.28 -11.67
CA GLY A 137 -31.04 -5.42 -12.50
C GLY A 137 -29.53 -5.66 -12.46
N MET A 138 -28.94 -5.63 -11.27
CA MET A 138 -27.49 -5.84 -11.03
C MET A 138 -27.22 -7.14 -10.25
N GLY A 139 -28.12 -8.12 -10.37
CA GLY A 139 -28.11 -9.36 -9.59
C GLY A 139 -28.65 -9.16 -8.17
N ASP A 140 -28.38 -10.14 -7.31
CA ASP A 140 -28.88 -10.15 -5.93
C ASP A 140 -28.15 -9.11 -5.07
N PRO A 141 -28.88 -8.16 -4.44
CA PRO A 141 -28.27 -7.14 -3.60
C PRO A 141 -27.79 -7.72 -2.26
N PHE A 142 -26.55 -7.37 -1.90
CA PHE A 142 -25.98 -7.67 -0.58
C PHE A 142 -26.39 -6.62 0.42
N VAL A 143 -27.10 -7.04 1.46
CA VAL A 143 -27.54 -6.14 2.52
C VAL A 143 -26.43 -6.02 3.56
N ILE A 144 -25.94 -4.80 3.80
CA ILE A 144 -24.82 -4.53 4.72
C ILE A 144 -25.14 -3.39 5.69
N SER A 145 -24.40 -3.36 6.80
CA SER A 145 -24.23 -2.16 7.61
C SER A 145 -22.75 -1.85 7.77
N SER A 146 -22.25 -0.85 7.04
CA SER A 146 -20.86 -0.40 7.16
C SER A 146 -20.54 0.15 8.56
N ALA A 147 -21.54 0.67 9.28
CA ALA A 147 -21.38 1.20 10.63
C ALA A 147 -21.17 0.08 11.66
N HIS A 148 -21.96 -0.99 11.59
CA HIS A 148 -21.92 -2.10 12.56
C HIS A 148 -21.04 -3.28 12.11
N GLY A 149 -20.81 -3.43 10.81
CA GLY A 149 -20.01 -4.50 10.19
C GLY A 149 -20.84 -5.67 9.64
N ASP A 150 -22.15 -5.63 9.78
CA ASP A 150 -23.06 -6.69 9.33
C ASP A 150 -22.99 -6.87 7.81
N GLY A 151 -22.91 -8.13 7.35
CA GLY A 151 -22.90 -8.49 5.93
C GLY A 151 -21.63 -8.13 5.15
N VAL A 152 -20.72 -7.31 5.72
CA VAL A 152 -19.50 -6.85 5.03
C VAL A 152 -18.56 -8.01 4.69
N HIS A 153 -18.42 -8.99 5.59
CA HIS A 153 -17.59 -10.17 5.36
C HIS A 153 -18.09 -10.97 4.15
N THR A 154 -19.38 -11.25 4.08
CA THR A 154 -20.00 -11.99 2.97
C THR A 154 -19.88 -11.24 1.64
N LEU A 155 -20.08 -9.91 1.66
CA LEU A 155 -19.90 -9.06 0.48
C LEU A 155 -18.47 -9.15 -0.08
N LEU A 156 -17.45 -9.10 0.78
CA LEU A 156 -16.06 -9.17 0.36
C LEU A 156 -15.67 -10.55 -0.16
N ASP A 157 -16.15 -11.61 0.47
CA ASP A 157 -15.89 -12.98 0.03
C ASP A 157 -16.39 -13.18 -1.41
N GLU A 158 -17.61 -12.73 -1.71
CA GLU A 158 -18.16 -12.78 -3.07
C GLU A 158 -17.45 -11.83 -4.05
N ALA A 159 -17.02 -10.64 -3.60
CA ALA A 159 -16.19 -9.75 -4.41
C ALA A 159 -14.88 -10.41 -4.85
N LEU A 160 -14.21 -11.10 -3.93
CA LEU A 160 -12.93 -11.75 -4.17
C LEU A 160 -13.07 -13.05 -4.97
N LYS A 161 -14.18 -13.79 -4.84
CA LYS A 161 -14.46 -14.99 -5.66
C LYS A 161 -14.61 -14.67 -7.15
N ARG A 162 -15.18 -13.50 -7.48
CA ARG A 162 -15.37 -13.05 -8.87
C ARG A 162 -14.09 -12.63 -9.57
N ILE A 163 -13.01 -12.44 -8.81
CA ILE A 163 -11.71 -12.08 -9.35
C ILE A 163 -10.94 -13.39 -9.56
N PRO A 164 -10.59 -13.76 -10.81
CA PRO A 164 -9.83 -14.96 -11.08
C PRO A 164 -8.54 -14.91 -10.28
N CYS A 165 -8.43 -15.79 -9.29
CA CYS A 165 -7.18 -15.99 -8.59
C CYS A 165 -6.23 -16.64 -9.60
N ALA A 166 -5.06 -16.06 -9.82
CA ALA A 166 -3.92 -16.91 -10.19
C ALA A 166 -3.89 -18.02 -9.13
N PRO A 167 -3.83 -19.30 -9.53
CA PRO A 167 -3.97 -20.40 -8.60
C PRO A 167 -2.96 -20.22 -7.47
N ALA A 168 -3.46 -20.14 -6.24
CA ALA A 168 -2.65 -20.13 -5.02
C ALA A 168 -2.07 -21.54 -4.74
N GLY A 169 -1.62 -22.23 -5.79
CA GLY A 169 -1.36 -23.67 -5.80
C GLY A 169 -0.39 -24.11 -6.90
N MET A 170 0.51 -23.25 -7.34
CA MET A 170 1.90 -23.67 -7.40
C MET A 170 2.43 -23.14 -6.06
N GLU A 171 2.57 -23.93 -5.00
CA GLU A 171 3.75 -24.80 -4.86
C GLU A 171 4.76 -24.45 -5.96
N GLU A 172 5.30 -23.23 -5.86
CA GLU A 172 6.68 -22.99 -6.25
C GLU A 172 7.41 -24.18 -5.62
N GLU A 173 7.84 -25.11 -6.47
CA GLU A 173 8.93 -25.99 -6.11
C GLU A 173 9.92 -25.07 -5.39
N LEU A 174 10.18 -25.39 -4.12
CA LEU A 174 11.11 -24.69 -3.26
C LEU A 174 12.51 -24.82 -3.89
N VAL A 175 12.74 -24.14 -5.00
CA VAL A 175 14.05 -23.84 -5.53
C VAL A 175 14.55 -22.75 -4.60
N GLU A 176 15.05 -23.17 -3.44
CA GLU A 176 15.82 -22.39 -2.47
C GLU A 176 15.82 -20.86 -2.73
N GLU A 177 14.68 -20.19 -2.48
CA GLU A 177 14.50 -18.73 -2.72
C GLU A 177 15.23 -17.87 -1.68
N GLN A 178 16.48 -18.18 -1.36
CA GLN A 178 17.22 -17.40 -0.37
C GLN A 178 17.85 -16.12 -0.93
N ASP A 179 17.81 -15.88 -2.24
CA ASP A 179 18.51 -14.74 -2.87
C ASP A 179 17.75 -14.07 -4.05
N HIS A 180 16.41 -14.09 -4.05
CA HIS A 180 15.60 -13.36 -5.03
C HIS A 180 14.98 -12.07 -4.46
N ILE A 181 15.31 -10.92 -5.04
CA ILE A 181 14.84 -9.60 -4.59
C ILE A 181 13.84 -9.01 -5.59
N ARG A 182 12.57 -8.88 -5.20
CA ARG A 182 11.57 -8.12 -5.96
C ARG A 182 11.72 -6.63 -5.65
N LEU A 183 12.14 -5.85 -6.64
CA LEU A 183 12.43 -4.42 -6.54
C LEU A 183 11.40 -3.61 -7.33
N ALA A 184 10.70 -2.68 -6.67
CA ALA A 184 9.85 -1.69 -7.35
C ALA A 184 10.53 -0.31 -7.36
N ILE A 185 10.54 0.35 -8.51
CA ILE A 185 11.06 1.71 -8.64
C ILE A 185 9.88 2.69 -8.77
N VAL A 186 9.68 3.49 -7.73
CA VAL A 186 8.54 4.40 -7.60
C VAL A 186 8.98 5.84 -7.50
N GLY A 187 8.05 6.75 -7.77
CA GLY A 187 8.31 8.19 -7.75
C GLY A 187 7.41 8.91 -8.75
N ARG A 188 7.41 10.23 -8.68
CA ARG A 188 6.62 11.09 -9.57
C ARG A 188 6.94 10.89 -11.06
N PRO A 189 6.04 11.31 -11.96
CA PRO A 189 6.37 11.43 -13.37
C PRO A 189 7.65 12.27 -13.57
N ASN A 190 8.47 11.91 -14.55
CA ASN A 190 9.67 12.66 -14.96
C ASN A 190 10.83 12.77 -13.95
N VAL A 191 10.78 12.09 -12.79
CA VAL A 191 11.92 12.02 -11.84
C VAL A 191 13.11 11.22 -12.39
N GLY A 192 12.91 10.48 -13.48
CA GLY A 192 13.95 9.69 -14.15
C GLY A 192 13.89 8.18 -13.89
N LYS A 193 12.71 7.63 -13.54
CA LYS A 193 12.50 6.18 -13.34
C LYS A 193 12.97 5.34 -14.53
N SER A 194 12.57 5.70 -15.75
CA SER A 194 12.99 5.00 -16.97
C SER A 194 14.50 5.06 -17.20
N THR A 195 15.10 6.22 -16.93
CA THR A 195 16.55 6.39 -17.02
C THR A 195 17.27 5.54 -15.98
N MET A 196 16.75 5.45 -14.75
CA MET A 196 17.31 4.58 -13.72
C MET A 196 17.22 3.10 -14.10
N ILE A 197 16.08 2.66 -14.62
CA ILE A 197 15.91 1.25 -15.03
C ILE A 197 16.88 0.91 -16.17
N ASN A 198 16.99 1.76 -17.18
CA ASN A 198 17.96 1.55 -18.26
C ASN A 198 19.41 1.60 -17.76
N ALA A 199 19.73 2.48 -16.81
CA ALA A 199 21.05 2.53 -16.22
C ALA A 199 21.36 1.27 -15.41
N LEU A 200 20.38 0.71 -14.69
CA LEU A 200 20.52 -0.57 -13.99
C LEU A 200 20.71 -1.72 -14.98
N LEU A 201 19.91 -1.81 -16.04
CA LEU A 201 20.00 -2.89 -17.04
C LEU A 201 21.20 -2.77 -17.97
N GLY A 202 21.73 -1.55 -18.17
CA GLY A 202 22.85 -1.26 -19.06
C GLY A 202 24.22 -1.27 -18.40
N GLU A 203 24.33 -1.60 -17.11
CA GLU A 203 25.63 -1.83 -16.49
C GLU A 203 26.24 -3.15 -16.99
N GLU A 204 27.55 -3.17 -17.26
CA GLU A 204 28.29 -4.34 -17.77
C GLU A 204 28.12 -5.61 -16.90
N ARG A 205 27.68 -5.44 -15.65
CA ARG A 205 27.48 -6.49 -14.65
C ARG A 205 26.05 -7.01 -14.58
N VAL A 206 25.15 -6.50 -15.42
CA VAL A 206 23.74 -6.87 -15.40
C VAL A 206 23.39 -7.73 -16.60
N ILE A 207 22.93 -8.95 -16.31
CA ILE A 207 22.43 -9.88 -17.32
C ILE A 207 20.91 -9.87 -17.22
N ALA A 208 20.24 -9.36 -18.25
CA ALA A 208 18.79 -9.41 -18.37
C ALA A 208 18.37 -10.73 -19.03
N PHE A 209 17.37 -11.41 -18.47
CA PHE A 209 16.82 -12.61 -19.08
C PHE A 209 15.65 -12.24 -19.99
N ASP A 210 15.81 -12.42 -21.31
CA ASP A 210 14.68 -12.35 -22.25
C ASP A 210 13.93 -13.69 -22.23
N LEU A 211 12.93 -13.84 -21.36
CA LEU A 211 11.99 -14.95 -21.41
C LEU A 211 10.86 -14.63 -22.41
N PRO A 212 10.75 -15.32 -23.55
CA PRO A 212 9.64 -15.15 -24.47
C PRO A 212 8.39 -15.85 -23.91
N GLY A 213 7.37 -15.12 -23.46
CA GLY A 213 6.04 -15.74 -23.25
C GLY A 213 5.10 -15.28 -22.13
N THR A 214 5.10 -14.03 -21.67
CA THR A 214 4.04 -13.58 -20.73
C THR A 214 3.22 -12.43 -21.31
N THR A 215 2.11 -12.80 -21.97
CA THR A 215 1.08 -11.84 -22.35
C THR A 215 0.05 -11.66 -21.24
N ARG A 216 -0.38 -10.40 -21.10
CA ARG A 216 -1.50 -9.87 -20.31
C ARG A 216 -1.25 -9.78 -18.80
N ASP A 217 -0.77 -8.59 -18.43
CA ASP A 217 -0.85 -7.98 -17.10
C ASP A 217 0.36 -8.27 -16.18
N ALA A 218 1.10 -7.18 -15.87
CA ALA A 218 2.42 -7.07 -15.23
C ALA A 218 3.62 -7.60 -16.02
N ILE A 219 4.47 -6.68 -16.50
CA ILE A 219 5.77 -6.98 -17.10
C ILE A 219 6.80 -6.95 -15.97
N GLU A 220 7.17 -8.12 -15.49
CA GLU A 220 8.31 -8.33 -14.60
C GLU A 220 9.58 -8.45 -15.45
N ILE A 221 10.65 -7.76 -15.06
CA ILE A 221 11.96 -7.87 -15.74
C ILE A 221 12.96 -8.51 -14.78
N PRO A 222 13.27 -9.81 -14.96
CA PRO A 222 14.33 -10.46 -14.21
C PRO A 222 15.71 -9.97 -14.68
N PHE A 223 16.59 -9.69 -13.74
CA PHE A 223 17.99 -9.36 -14.02
C PHE A 223 18.90 -9.89 -12.91
N GLU A 224 20.14 -10.22 -13.25
CA GLU A 224 21.17 -10.62 -12.29
C GLU A 224 22.18 -9.49 -12.10
N ARG A 225 22.66 -9.27 -10.88
CA ARG A 225 23.74 -8.33 -10.59
C ARG A 225 24.62 -8.84 -9.46
N ASP A 226 25.93 -8.82 -9.66
CA ASP A 226 26.93 -9.22 -8.64
C ASP A 226 26.61 -10.61 -8.03
N GLY A 227 26.08 -11.55 -8.84
CA GLY A 227 25.70 -12.91 -8.45
C GLY A 227 24.34 -13.03 -7.73
N ARG A 228 23.54 -11.96 -7.68
CA ARG A 228 22.21 -11.94 -7.05
C ARG A 228 21.10 -11.74 -8.06
N HIS A 229 19.96 -12.40 -7.84
CA HIS A 229 18.81 -12.33 -8.72
C HIS A 229 17.82 -11.26 -8.26
N TYR A 230 17.40 -10.42 -9.19
CA TYR A 230 16.42 -9.38 -8.95
C TYR A 230 15.29 -9.47 -9.97
N THR A 231 14.09 -9.04 -9.56
CA THR A 231 12.97 -8.82 -10.47
C THR A 231 12.47 -7.40 -10.31
N LEU A 232 12.47 -6.63 -11.42
CA LEU A 232 11.83 -5.32 -11.45
C LEU A 232 10.32 -5.48 -11.61
N VAL A 233 9.59 -5.03 -10.59
CA VAL A 233 8.11 -5.03 -10.58
C VAL A 233 7.61 -3.74 -11.22
N ASP A 234 6.61 -3.87 -12.11
CA ASP A 234 5.90 -2.79 -12.81
C ASP A 234 6.75 -1.97 -13.80
N THR A 235 7.30 -2.65 -14.81
CA THR A 235 8.03 -2.01 -15.93
C THR A 235 7.12 -1.68 -17.13
N ALA A 236 5.79 -1.76 -16.95
CA ALA A 236 4.80 -1.61 -18.02
C ALA A 236 4.89 -0.26 -18.75
N GLY A 237 5.37 0.80 -18.08
CA GLY A 237 5.61 2.12 -18.69
C GLY A 237 6.89 2.20 -19.56
N LEU A 238 7.72 1.17 -19.60
CA LEU A 238 9.01 1.18 -20.30
C LEU A 238 8.97 0.50 -21.67
N ARG A 239 8.33 -0.66 -21.80
CA ARG A 239 8.29 -1.40 -23.08
C ARG A 239 7.36 -0.78 -24.14
N LYS A 240 6.40 0.06 -23.75
CA LYS A 240 5.46 0.69 -24.72
C LYS A 240 6.01 1.89 -25.50
N ARG A 241 7.25 2.32 -25.24
CA ARG A 241 7.87 3.46 -25.97
C ARG A 241 8.20 3.17 -27.45
N GLY A 242 8.01 1.94 -27.92
CA GLY A 242 8.43 1.52 -29.27
C GLY A 242 7.55 1.99 -30.43
N LYS A 243 6.27 2.30 -30.23
CA LYS A 243 5.33 2.87 -31.23
C LYS A 243 3.94 2.96 -30.59
N VAL A 244 3.16 3.98 -30.98
CA VAL A 244 1.73 4.25 -30.67
C VAL A 244 1.45 5.31 -29.58
N PHE A 245 0.96 6.44 -30.08
CA PHE A 245 0.23 7.58 -29.48
C PHE A 245 0.25 7.81 -27.96
N GLN A 246 0.84 8.96 -27.59
CA GLN A 246 0.88 9.64 -26.28
C GLN A 246 -0.50 10.11 -25.73
N ALA A 247 -1.62 9.65 -26.29
CA ALA A 247 -2.94 10.08 -25.83
C ALA A 247 -3.44 9.15 -24.72
N ILE A 248 -3.30 9.60 -23.47
CA ILE A 248 -3.84 8.98 -22.22
C ILE A 248 -2.99 7.83 -21.63
N GLU A 249 -1.68 8.01 -21.50
CA GLU A 249 -0.92 7.28 -20.47
C GLU A 249 -0.71 8.18 -19.23
N LYS A 250 -1.83 8.54 -18.57
CA LYS A 250 -1.76 8.99 -17.18
C LYS A 250 -1.46 7.75 -16.34
N PHE A 251 -0.30 7.73 -15.69
CA PHE A 251 0.09 6.71 -14.70
C PHE A 251 -1.12 6.31 -13.84
N SER A 252 -1.52 5.05 -13.89
CA SER A 252 -2.50 4.51 -12.94
C SER A 252 -1.79 4.43 -11.58
N VAL A 253 -2.26 5.25 -10.64
CA VAL A 253 -1.78 5.25 -9.25
C VAL A 253 -1.93 3.87 -8.64
N VAL A 254 -3.01 3.17 -9.00
CA VAL A 254 -3.28 1.79 -8.60
C VAL A 254 -2.15 0.84 -8.99
N LYS A 255 -1.60 0.95 -10.21
CA LYS A 255 -0.46 0.10 -10.62
C LYS A 255 0.79 0.35 -9.78
N THR A 256 1.09 1.61 -9.47
CA THR A 256 2.20 1.94 -8.58
C THR A 256 1.99 1.38 -7.18
N LEU A 257 0.77 1.44 -6.65
CA LEU A 257 0.41 0.84 -5.36
C LEU A 257 0.50 -0.69 -5.37
N GLN A 258 0.09 -1.34 -6.46
CA GLN A 258 0.25 -2.78 -6.68
C GLN A 258 1.73 -3.18 -6.72
N ALA A 259 2.56 -2.41 -7.44
CA ALA A 259 4.00 -2.63 -7.53
C ALA A 259 4.67 -2.57 -6.15
N ILE A 260 4.33 -1.56 -5.34
CA ILE A 260 4.79 -1.43 -3.94
C ILE A 260 4.33 -2.64 -3.13
N SER A 261 3.07 -3.02 -3.30
CA SER A 261 2.46 -4.16 -2.61
C SER A 261 3.09 -5.51 -2.95
N GLU A 262 3.77 -5.65 -4.08
CA GLU A 262 4.38 -6.91 -4.54
C GLU A 262 5.89 -6.96 -4.35
N ALA A 263 6.53 -5.80 -4.25
CA ALA A 263 7.96 -5.71 -4.01
C ALA A 263 8.37 -6.07 -2.58
N ASN A 264 9.58 -6.59 -2.42
CA ASN A 264 10.23 -6.69 -1.11
C ASN A 264 10.90 -5.36 -0.74
N VAL A 265 11.57 -4.75 -1.72
CA VAL A 265 12.25 -3.46 -1.57
C VAL A 265 11.68 -2.47 -2.57
N VAL A 266 11.40 -1.27 -2.08
CA VAL A 266 10.96 -0.14 -2.89
C VAL A 266 12.07 0.90 -2.96
N LEU A 267 12.44 1.27 -4.18
CA LEU A 267 13.32 2.40 -4.46
C LEU A 267 12.46 3.62 -4.80
N LEU A 268 12.37 4.57 -3.87
CA LEU A 268 11.70 5.86 -4.10
C LEU A 268 12.68 6.83 -4.75
N LEU A 269 12.42 7.20 -6.00
CA LEU A 269 13.20 8.19 -6.72
C LEU A 269 12.60 9.59 -6.61
N LEU A 270 13.44 10.53 -6.16
CA LEU A 270 13.14 11.95 -6.07
C LEU A 270 13.97 12.72 -7.10
N ASP A 271 13.48 13.85 -7.59
CA ASP A 271 14.21 14.72 -8.51
C ASP A 271 14.90 15.84 -7.72
N ALA A 272 16.23 15.88 -7.70
CA ALA A 272 17.00 16.89 -7.01
C ALA A 272 16.86 18.31 -7.59
N ARG A 273 16.33 18.45 -8.82
CA ARG A 273 16.11 19.76 -9.43
C ARG A 273 14.77 20.38 -9.02
N GLN A 274 13.88 19.57 -8.47
CA GLN A 274 12.55 19.94 -8.03
C GLN A 274 12.46 19.83 -6.51
N ASP A 275 11.51 20.54 -5.92
CA ASP A 275 11.23 20.42 -4.49
C ASP A 275 10.59 19.06 -4.20
N ILE A 276 10.79 18.58 -2.97
CA ILE A 276 10.13 17.36 -2.49
C ILE A 276 8.66 17.68 -2.31
N SER A 277 7.81 17.11 -3.15
CA SER A 277 6.37 17.40 -3.13
C SER A 277 5.66 16.60 -2.04
N GLU A 278 4.46 17.02 -1.67
CA GLU A 278 3.55 16.21 -0.85
C GLU A 278 3.37 14.81 -1.46
N GLN A 279 3.35 14.67 -2.79
CA GLN A 279 3.21 13.36 -3.46
C GLN A 279 4.29 12.37 -3.07
N ASP A 280 5.51 12.86 -2.94
CA ASP A 280 6.67 12.03 -2.63
C ASP A 280 6.57 11.52 -1.19
N ALA A 281 6.11 12.37 -0.27
CA ALA A 281 5.83 12.01 1.12
C ALA A 281 4.69 10.99 1.23
N HIS A 282 3.61 11.15 0.46
CA HIS A 282 2.48 10.20 0.47
C HIS A 282 2.85 8.83 -0.10
N ILE A 283 3.61 8.78 -1.21
CA ILE A 283 4.13 7.49 -1.73
C ILE A 283 4.99 6.82 -0.67
N ALA A 284 5.88 7.57 -0.01
CA ALA A 284 6.71 7.03 1.05
C ALA A 284 5.89 6.54 2.26
N GLY A 285 4.83 7.27 2.63
CA GLY A 285 3.87 6.86 3.66
C GLY A 285 3.19 5.54 3.33
N PHE A 286 2.71 5.38 2.09
CA PHE A 286 2.11 4.12 1.64
C PHE A 286 3.10 2.95 1.65
N VAL A 287 4.37 3.18 1.30
CA VAL A 287 5.43 2.14 1.39
C VAL A 287 5.64 1.70 2.85
N LEU A 288 5.67 2.64 3.78
CA LEU A 288 5.78 2.38 5.23
C LEU A 288 4.56 1.58 5.75
N GLU A 289 3.35 1.94 5.33
CA GLU A 289 2.11 1.23 5.67
C GLU A 289 1.99 -0.14 5.02
N SER A 290 2.55 -0.32 3.83
CA SER A 290 2.69 -1.63 3.19
C SER A 290 3.75 -2.49 3.89
N GLY A 291 4.61 -1.87 4.71
CA GLY A 291 5.66 -2.57 5.46
C GLY A 291 6.83 -3.01 4.59
N ARG A 292 7.04 -2.37 3.43
CA ARG A 292 8.15 -2.73 2.54
C ARG A 292 9.44 -2.03 2.95
N ALA A 293 10.56 -2.66 2.64
CA ALA A 293 11.84 -2.00 2.75
C ALA A 293 11.90 -0.80 1.80
N LEU A 294 12.52 0.29 2.23
CA LEU A 294 12.57 1.54 1.49
C LEU A 294 14.01 2.07 1.39
N VAL A 295 14.41 2.39 0.17
CA VAL A 295 15.63 3.14 -0.14
C VAL A 295 15.23 4.39 -0.91
N VAL A 296 15.80 5.54 -0.55
CA VAL A 296 15.48 6.82 -1.19
C VAL A 296 16.65 7.23 -2.09
N GLY A 297 16.39 7.36 -3.39
CA GLY A 297 17.35 7.83 -4.38
C GLY A 297 17.01 9.24 -4.86
N ILE A 298 17.81 10.22 -4.48
CA ILE A 298 17.70 11.61 -4.98
C ILE A 298 18.48 11.70 -6.29
N ASN A 299 17.75 11.63 -7.40
CA ASN A 299 18.27 11.57 -8.77
C ASN A 299 18.53 12.97 -9.36
N LYS A 300 19.26 13.04 -10.48
CA LYS A 300 19.68 14.29 -11.15
C LYS A 300 20.55 15.18 -10.27
N TRP A 301 21.34 14.56 -9.39
CA TRP A 301 22.26 15.26 -8.47
C TRP A 301 23.45 15.92 -9.19
N ASP A 302 23.67 15.55 -10.45
CA ASP A 302 24.70 16.12 -11.30
C ASP A 302 24.45 17.61 -11.60
N GLY A 303 25.51 18.40 -11.51
CA GLY A 303 25.48 19.83 -11.88
C GLY A 303 24.80 20.77 -10.87
N LEU A 304 24.38 20.28 -9.70
CA LEU A 304 23.77 21.15 -8.68
C LEU A 304 24.81 21.98 -7.90
N PRO A 305 24.58 23.30 -7.71
CA PRO A 305 25.40 24.16 -6.85
C PRO A 305 25.41 23.69 -5.38
N PRO A 306 26.48 24.01 -4.61
CA PRO A 306 26.61 23.58 -3.22
C PRO A 306 25.48 24.08 -2.31
N ASP A 307 24.96 25.30 -2.55
CA ASP A 307 23.87 25.88 -1.74
C ASP A 307 22.57 25.12 -1.96
N LYS A 308 22.23 24.85 -3.23
CA LYS A 308 21.03 24.06 -3.58
C LYS A 308 21.11 22.63 -3.04
N ARG A 309 22.31 22.04 -2.96
CA ARG A 309 22.50 20.72 -2.32
C ARG A 309 22.21 20.74 -0.83
N LYS A 310 22.55 21.82 -0.11
CA LYS A 310 22.24 21.96 1.32
C LYS A 310 20.75 22.15 1.54
N GLU A 311 20.10 22.94 0.70
CA GLU A 311 18.65 23.17 0.74
C GLU A 311 17.87 21.86 0.60
N ILE A 312 18.18 21.05 -0.43
CA ILE A 312 17.50 19.76 -0.67
C ILE A 312 17.70 18.79 0.49
N LYS A 313 18.90 18.78 1.10
CA LYS A 313 19.18 17.94 2.29
C LYS A 313 18.29 18.32 3.46
N SER A 314 18.22 19.61 3.77
CA SER A 314 17.36 20.13 4.84
C SER A 314 15.88 19.87 4.54
N GLU A 315 15.45 20.03 3.29
CA GLU A 315 14.08 19.76 2.89
C GLU A 315 13.72 18.27 3.03
N ALA A 316 14.62 17.37 2.63
CA ALA A 316 14.44 15.92 2.78
C ALA A 316 14.33 15.53 4.24
N GLU A 317 15.21 16.05 5.11
CA GLU A 317 15.16 15.80 6.54
C GLU A 317 13.86 16.30 7.18
N ARG A 318 13.34 17.45 6.75
CA ARG A 318 12.09 18.02 7.27
C ARG A 318 10.85 17.26 6.79
N LYS A 319 10.70 17.07 5.48
CA LYS A 319 9.49 16.47 4.87
C LYS A 319 9.44 14.95 5.03
N LEU A 320 10.59 14.28 5.06
CA LEU A 320 10.68 12.82 5.13
C LEU A 320 11.24 12.33 6.48
N HIS A 321 11.09 13.12 7.55
CA HIS A 321 11.55 12.78 8.90
C HIS A 321 11.03 11.43 9.42
N PHE A 322 9.82 11.03 8.98
CA PHE A 322 9.21 9.75 9.34
C PHE A 322 9.95 8.54 8.72
N LEU A 323 10.81 8.75 7.73
CA LEU A 323 11.65 7.74 7.07
C LEU A 323 13.03 7.58 7.72
N SER A 324 13.15 7.78 9.04
CA SER A 324 14.41 7.67 9.78
C SER A 324 15.17 6.34 9.59
N PHE A 325 14.48 5.26 9.17
CA PHE A 325 15.09 3.96 8.87
C PHE A 325 15.66 3.86 7.45
N ALA A 326 15.22 4.71 6.51
CA ALA A 326 15.60 4.62 5.11
C ALA A 326 16.95 5.31 4.84
N LYS A 327 17.76 4.72 3.96
CA LYS A 327 19.01 5.34 3.49
C LYS A 327 18.76 6.26 2.30
N PHE A 328 19.35 7.45 2.36
CA PHE A 328 19.32 8.44 1.30
C PHE A 328 20.58 8.36 0.45
N HIS A 329 20.39 8.20 -0.86
CA HIS A 329 21.46 8.17 -1.85
C HIS A 329 21.30 9.30 -2.84
N TYR A 330 22.39 9.97 -3.14
CA TYR A 330 22.44 11.01 -4.16
C TYR A 330 23.02 10.40 -5.43
N VAL A 331 22.21 10.36 -6.49
CA VAL A 331 22.51 9.61 -7.71
C VAL A 331 22.30 10.44 -8.96
N SER A 332 22.94 10.03 -10.04
CA SER A 332 22.64 10.52 -11.39
C SER A 332 22.48 9.31 -12.29
N ALA A 333 21.24 8.97 -12.62
CA ALA A 333 20.93 7.88 -13.52
C ALA A 333 21.50 8.12 -14.94
N LEU A 334 21.59 9.39 -15.37
CA LEU A 334 22.13 9.74 -16.68
C LEU A 334 23.64 9.50 -16.78
N LYS A 335 24.38 9.76 -15.70
CA LYS A 335 25.84 9.58 -15.62
C LYS A 335 26.24 8.26 -14.95
N SER A 336 25.28 7.38 -14.69
CA SER A 336 25.46 6.14 -13.92
C SER A 336 26.25 6.31 -12.61
N THR A 337 26.12 7.48 -11.96
CA THR A 337 26.90 7.82 -10.77
C THR A 337 26.09 7.50 -9.51
N GLY A 338 26.70 6.75 -8.57
CA GLY A 338 26.09 6.42 -7.27
C GLY A 338 25.16 5.20 -7.27
N ILE A 339 24.90 4.59 -8.43
CA ILE A 339 24.01 3.42 -8.57
C ILE A 339 24.52 2.20 -7.78
N GLY A 340 25.82 1.90 -7.82
CA GLY A 340 26.37 0.78 -7.05
C GLY A 340 26.19 0.92 -5.52
N SER A 341 26.24 2.15 -4.98
CA SER A 341 25.98 2.40 -3.55
C SER A 341 24.50 2.26 -3.19
N LEU A 342 23.63 2.70 -4.11
CA LEU A 342 22.19 2.53 -4.02
C LEU A 342 21.81 1.04 -3.96
N MET A 343 22.34 0.23 -4.87
CA MET A 343 22.05 -1.21 -4.94
C MET A 343 22.57 -1.98 -3.71
N ARG A 344 23.78 -1.67 -3.22
CA ARG A 344 24.24 -2.22 -1.93
C ARG A 344 23.30 -1.91 -0.76
N SER A 345 22.62 -0.76 -0.83
CA SER A 345 21.66 -0.38 0.22
C SER A 345 20.32 -1.07 0.04
N VAL A 346 19.88 -1.32 -1.20
CA VAL A 346 18.74 -2.21 -1.52
C VAL A 346 18.98 -3.59 -0.93
N ASP A 347 20.17 -4.15 -1.13
CA ASP A 347 20.56 -5.45 -0.58
C ASP A 347 20.55 -5.45 0.96
N SER A 348 21.14 -4.42 1.57
CA SER A 348 21.15 -4.31 3.03
C SER A 348 19.72 -4.18 3.60
N ALA A 349 18.83 -3.50 2.87
CA ALA A 349 17.45 -3.30 3.27
C ALA A 349 16.63 -4.59 3.12
N TYR A 350 16.87 -5.37 2.06
CA TYR A 350 16.29 -6.71 1.90
C TYR A 350 16.74 -7.65 3.02
N ALA A 351 18.05 -7.72 3.27
CA ALA A 351 18.62 -8.55 4.33
C ALA A 351 18.07 -8.18 5.72
N ALA A 352 17.91 -6.89 6.00
CA ALA A 352 17.28 -6.42 7.24
C ALA A 352 15.79 -6.79 7.31
N ALA A 353 15.05 -6.69 6.20
CA ALA A 353 13.63 -7.01 6.15
C ALA A 353 13.34 -8.51 6.32
N MET A 354 14.25 -9.37 5.83
CA MET A 354 14.18 -10.84 5.92
C MET A 354 14.97 -11.43 7.10
N ALA A 355 15.51 -10.58 7.98
CA ALA A 355 16.33 -11.03 9.10
C ALA A 355 15.57 -11.97 10.03
N LYS A 356 16.17 -13.13 10.33
CA LYS A 356 15.69 -14.07 11.36
C LYS A 356 16.15 -13.58 12.74
N LEU A 357 15.21 -13.15 13.57
CA LEU A 357 15.48 -12.59 14.89
C LEU A 357 15.18 -13.65 15.95
N SER A 358 16.22 -14.10 16.67
CA SER A 358 16.05 -15.15 17.68
C SER A 358 15.27 -14.65 18.90
N THR A 359 14.29 -15.43 19.35
CA THR A 359 13.45 -15.12 20.52
C THR A 359 14.26 -14.81 21.80
N PRO A 360 15.35 -15.55 22.13
CA PRO A 360 16.17 -15.21 23.28
C PRO A 360 16.84 -13.84 23.17
N ARG A 361 17.35 -13.47 21.98
CA ARG A 361 17.98 -12.17 21.76
C ARG A 361 16.95 -11.05 21.80
N LEU A 362 15.77 -11.25 21.20
CA LEU A 362 14.65 -10.31 21.27
C LEU A 362 14.21 -10.04 22.71
N THR A 363 14.10 -11.09 23.53
CA THR A 363 13.68 -10.94 24.93
C THR A 363 14.74 -10.23 25.76
N ARG A 364 16.04 -10.49 25.55
CA ARG A 364 17.11 -9.74 26.23
C ARG A 364 17.08 -8.25 25.88
N VAL A 365 16.96 -7.91 24.59
CA VAL A 365 16.85 -6.51 24.15
C VAL A 365 15.59 -5.84 24.71
N LEU A 366 14.49 -6.57 24.86
CA LEU A 366 13.28 -6.08 25.52
C LEU A 366 13.54 -5.73 27.00
N GLU A 367 14.17 -6.63 27.74
CA GLU A 367 14.51 -6.42 29.15
C GLU A 367 15.44 -5.22 29.34
N GLU A 368 16.46 -5.10 28.47
CA GLU A 368 17.35 -3.94 28.41
C GLU A 368 16.58 -2.65 28.16
N ALA A 369 15.68 -2.62 27.17
CA ALA A 369 14.85 -1.45 26.87
C ALA A 369 13.97 -1.05 28.06
N VAL A 370 13.34 -2.01 28.73
CA VAL A 370 12.48 -1.77 29.89
C VAL A 370 13.28 -1.28 31.10
N ALA A 371 14.51 -1.76 31.27
CA ALA A 371 15.42 -1.31 32.32
C ALA A 371 15.86 0.15 32.10
N HIS A 372 16.12 0.54 30.84
CA HIS A 372 16.44 1.93 30.48
C HIS A 372 15.24 2.87 30.63
N GLN A 373 14.08 2.46 30.13
CA GLN A 373 12.86 3.25 30.21
C GLN A 373 11.66 2.35 30.51
N GLN A 374 11.12 2.48 31.72
CA GLN A 374 9.94 1.73 32.13
C GLN A 374 8.68 2.23 31.40
N PRO A 375 7.71 1.33 31.10
CA PRO A 375 6.45 1.73 30.49
C PRO A 375 5.70 2.70 31.41
N PRO A 376 5.14 3.79 30.86
CA PRO A 376 4.44 4.79 31.64
C PRO A 376 3.22 4.19 32.35
N ARG A 377 2.97 4.64 33.58
CA ARG A 377 1.75 4.30 34.32
C ARG A 377 0.67 5.32 33.98
N ARG A 378 -0.44 4.87 33.39
CA ARG A 378 -1.67 5.69 33.36
C ARG A 378 -2.30 5.74 34.75
N GLN A 379 -2.86 6.91 35.10
CA GLN A 379 -3.50 7.14 36.39
C GLN A 379 -4.61 6.10 36.64
N GLY A 380 -4.54 5.37 37.75
CA GLY A 380 -5.49 4.30 38.10
C GLY A 380 -5.25 2.93 37.42
N SER A 381 -4.26 2.78 36.53
CA SER A 381 -3.94 1.50 35.87
C SER A 381 -2.76 0.77 36.51
N ILE A 382 -2.81 -0.56 36.49
CA ILE A 382 -1.64 -1.41 36.76
C ILE A 382 -0.58 -1.12 35.68
N ARG A 383 0.70 -1.07 36.09
CA ARG A 383 1.82 -0.88 35.16
C ARG A 383 1.87 -2.06 34.18
N PRO A 384 1.95 -1.81 32.86
CA PRO A 384 2.16 -2.85 31.88
C PRO A 384 3.43 -3.66 32.20
N LYS A 385 3.33 -4.98 32.17
CA LYS A 385 4.49 -5.88 32.37
C LYS A 385 4.77 -6.62 31.08
N LEU A 386 5.86 -6.25 30.41
CA LEU A 386 6.38 -6.94 29.22
C LEU A 386 7.21 -8.14 29.70
N ARG A 387 6.90 -9.34 29.20
CA ARG A 387 7.50 -10.60 29.68
C ARG A 387 8.50 -11.20 28.70
N TYR A 388 8.11 -11.31 27.42
CA TYR A 388 8.99 -11.87 26.39
C TYR A 388 8.57 -11.36 25.01
N ALA A 389 9.49 -11.45 24.05
CA ALA A 389 9.28 -11.05 22.67
C ALA A 389 9.71 -12.16 21.70
N HIS A 390 8.91 -12.38 20.66
CA HIS A 390 9.26 -13.30 19.57
C HIS A 390 8.97 -12.65 18.21
N GLN A 391 9.57 -13.20 17.14
CA GLN A 391 9.30 -12.74 15.78
C GLN A 391 7.99 -13.32 15.27
N GLY A 392 7.04 -12.46 14.91
CA GLY A 392 5.73 -12.83 14.34
C GLY A 392 5.67 -12.78 12.82
N GLY A 393 6.65 -12.18 12.15
CA GLY A 393 6.67 -12.03 10.70
C GLY A 393 7.98 -11.46 10.15
N GLN A 394 8.15 -11.55 8.84
CA GLN A 394 9.25 -11.00 8.04
C GLN A 394 8.69 -10.16 6.90
N ASN A 395 9.47 -9.18 6.43
CA ASN A 395 9.13 -8.26 5.34
C ASN A 395 7.74 -7.59 5.49
N PRO A 396 7.50 -6.81 6.55
CA PRO A 396 8.50 -6.30 7.52
C PRO A 396 8.73 -7.22 8.72
N PRO A 397 9.85 -7.09 9.45
CA PRO A 397 10.02 -7.74 10.74
C PRO A 397 8.91 -7.30 11.71
N ILE A 398 8.15 -8.27 12.23
CA ILE A 398 7.12 -8.05 13.25
C ILE A 398 7.61 -8.64 14.56
N ILE A 399 7.73 -7.83 15.60
CA ILE A 399 8.05 -8.29 16.95
C ILE A 399 6.76 -8.31 17.77
N VAL A 400 6.40 -9.49 18.24
CA VAL A 400 5.23 -9.71 19.08
C VAL A 400 5.68 -9.79 20.53
N ILE A 401 5.25 -8.80 21.33
CA ILE A 401 5.60 -8.69 22.74
C ILE A 401 4.42 -9.17 23.58
N HIS A 402 4.70 -10.15 24.45
CA HIS A 402 3.72 -10.72 25.36
C HIS A 402 3.87 -10.16 26.76
N GLY A 403 2.74 -10.04 27.47
CA GLY A 403 2.74 -9.44 28.78
C GLY A 403 1.34 -9.25 29.36
N ASN A 404 1.28 -8.44 30.43
CA ASN A 404 0.07 -8.11 31.16
C ASN A 404 -0.24 -6.63 31.03
N SER A 405 -1.54 -6.29 30.91
CA SER A 405 -2.03 -4.90 30.87
C SER A 405 -1.40 -4.06 29.76
N LEU A 406 -1.19 -4.65 28.57
CA LEU A 406 -0.52 -3.98 27.45
C LEU A 406 -1.40 -2.99 26.69
N GLU A 407 -2.71 -3.02 26.93
CA GLU A 407 -3.71 -2.20 26.25
C GLU A 407 -3.51 -0.69 26.48
N ASN A 408 -2.83 -0.34 27.57
CA ASN A 408 -2.58 1.04 27.99
C ASN A 408 -1.22 1.58 27.53
N ILE A 409 -0.45 0.83 26.75
CA ILE A 409 0.81 1.31 26.18
C ILE A 409 0.51 2.31 25.08
N GLY A 410 0.96 3.56 25.25
CA GLY A 410 0.82 4.62 24.25
C GLY A 410 1.79 4.46 23.08
N ASP A 411 1.49 5.15 21.97
CA ASP A 411 2.27 5.09 20.74
C ASP A 411 3.71 5.61 20.92
N ASP A 412 3.95 6.53 21.85
CA ASP A 412 5.30 7.05 22.12
C ASP A 412 6.23 5.98 22.68
N TYR A 413 5.72 5.14 23.59
CA TYR A 413 6.49 4.03 24.14
C TYR A 413 6.69 2.93 23.10
N LYS A 414 5.72 2.73 22.20
CA LYS A 414 5.86 1.84 21.05
C LYS A 414 6.98 2.31 20.11
N ARG A 415 7.02 3.60 19.76
CA ARG A 415 8.11 4.20 18.95
C ARG A 415 9.47 4.09 19.62
N TYR A 416 9.53 4.26 20.94
CA TYR A 416 10.75 4.04 21.73
C TYR A 416 11.27 2.60 21.57
N LEU A 417 10.41 1.61 21.77
CA LEU A 417 10.79 0.21 21.59
C LEU A 417 11.19 -0.07 20.14
N GLU A 418 10.45 0.44 19.16
CA GLU A 418 10.77 0.26 17.73
C GLU A 418 12.17 0.79 17.40
N LYS A 419 12.54 1.97 17.91
CA LYS A 419 13.89 2.51 17.75
C LYS A 419 14.93 1.63 18.42
N HIS A 420 14.71 1.23 19.66
CA HIS A 420 15.66 0.42 20.43
C HIS A 420 15.94 -0.94 19.77
N PHE A 421 14.89 -1.64 19.32
CA PHE A 421 15.05 -2.89 18.57
C PHE A 421 15.75 -2.67 17.23
N ARG A 422 15.43 -1.60 16.50
CA ARG A 422 16.08 -1.28 15.23
C ARG A 422 17.58 -1.09 15.40
N ASP A 423 17.99 -0.35 16.43
CA ASP A 423 19.39 -0.07 16.74
C ASP A 423 20.12 -1.36 17.16
N ALA A 424 19.54 -2.16 18.07
CA ALA A 424 20.13 -3.40 18.59
C ALA A 424 20.33 -4.50 17.52
N PHE A 425 19.48 -4.50 16.48
CA PHE A 425 19.56 -5.45 15.37
C PHE A 425 20.11 -4.84 14.08
N SER A 426 20.53 -3.57 14.11
CA SER A 426 21.04 -2.84 12.93
C SER A 426 20.10 -2.96 11.71
N LEU A 427 18.79 -2.86 11.95
CA LEU A 427 17.77 -3.00 10.92
C LEU A 427 17.69 -1.71 10.09
N VAL A 428 18.47 -1.67 9.02
CA VAL A 428 18.57 -0.51 8.12
C VAL A 428 17.67 -0.70 6.92
N GLY A 429 16.93 0.33 6.52
CA GLY A 429 16.12 0.32 5.30
C GLY A 429 14.79 -0.44 5.42
N THR A 430 14.46 -1.00 6.58
CA THR A 430 13.20 -1.71 6.80
C THR A 430 12.41 -1.09 7.98
N PRO A 431 11.08 -0.92 7.85
CA PRO A 431 10.26 -0.56 8.98
C PRO A 431 10.11 -1.75 9.93
N LEU A 432 10.03 -1.49 11.23
CA LEU A 432 9.82 -2.49 12.27
C LEU A 432 8.41 -2.32 12.84
N ARG A 433 7.67 -3.42 13.00
CA ARG A 433 6.34 -3.38 13.63
C ARG A 433 6.36 -4.09 14.98
N ILE A 434 5.80 -3.42 15.98
CA ILE A 434 5.55 -4.03 17.29
C ILE A 434 4.07 -4.32 17.45
N GLU A 435 3.75 -5.56 17.82
CA GLU A 435 2.43 -5.99 18.24
C GLU A 435 2.44 -6.40 19.70
N PHE A 436 1.45 -5.95 20.47
CA PHE A 436 1.30 -6.34 21.86
C PHE A 436 0.23 -7.42 21.96
N ARG A 437 0.55 -8.54 22.60
CA ARG A 437 -0.40 -9.61 22.91
C ARG A 437 -0.53 -9.78 24.42
N SER A 438 -1.67 -9.37 24.95
CA SER A 438 -2.06 -9.68 26.32
C SER A 438 -2.63 -11.11 26.36
N GLY A 439 -2.26 -11.90 27.37
CA GLY A 439 -2.98 -13.14 27.65
C GLY A 439 -4.42 -12.83 28.06
N LYS A 440 -5.39 -13.67 27.66
CA LYS A 440 -6.76 -13.58 28.20
C LYS A 440 -6.66 -13.67 29.72
N ASN A 441 -7.10 -12.63 30.43
CA ASN A 441 -7.19 -12.69 31.88
C ASN A 441 -8.28 -13.71 32.24
N PRO A 442 -7.97 -14.86 32.85
CA PRO A 442 -8.96 -15.89 33.20
C PRO A 442 -10.04 -15.38 34.19
N PHE A 443 -9.82 -14.20 34.78
CA PHE A 443 -10.68 -13.60 35.80
C PHE A 443 -11.39 -12.31 35.33
N ALA A 444 -11.29 -11.94 34.04
CA ALA A 444 -12.09 -10.85 33.50
C ALA A 444 -13.54 -11.34 33.37
N LYS A 445 -14.44 -10.75 34.18
CA LYS A 445 -15.89 -11.02 34.15
C LYS A 445 -16.53 -10.53 32.86
#